data_AF-A0A1G2XUU6-F1
#
_entry.id   AF-A0A1G2XUU6-F1
#
_cell.length_a   1.000
_cell.length_b   1.000
_cell.length_c   1.000
_cell.angle_alpha   90.00
_cell.angle_beta   90.00
_cell.angle_gamma   90.00
#
_symmetry.space_group_name_H-M   'P 1'
#
loop_
_entity.id
_entity.type
_entity.pdbx_description
1 polymer ?
#
loop_
_entity_poly.entity_id
_entity_poly.type
_entity_poly.pdbx_seq_one_letter_code
_entity_poly.pdbx_strand_id
1 'polypeptide(L)'
;MHSRNVNSGYSRKKAFTRAQISINFRQPCSDNKQYVASQNKFASEKLVLGFTLVELLVVISIIAMLLAVLMPALSKARAIGKSVKCAAQMKQFGLATHGYVAENQGCLPFYGLQSDSDNEGDYEGPFWFDTLAPYFGNNTKKDSSVNFHQSDTFLTEVRMCPAGQWIKSSFVGGKEWNCWIGVNFGRGNNQAYPLSAPFYYRKHKGFTNPALQLANIKTPGQVMGFMDVQRHFVYSPYDRTYQFDYDGDKDPQRLADMCSARGKQYNAAQPRIHYEGCNVGLLDGHVKRVTFKELWKINKLREIEHQYWKIKKR
;
A
#
# COMPACT_ATOMS: atom_id res chain seq x y z
N MET A 1 -37.16 -37.45 -0.64
CA MET A 1 -37.20 -37.86 -2.07
C MET A 1 -36.70 -36.70 -2.92
N HIS A 2 -35.82 -37.00 -3.88
CA HIS A 2 -35.30 -36.14 -4.96
C HIS A 2 -34.23 -35.09 -4.64
N SER A 3 -32.99 -35.59 -4.68
CA SER A 3 -31.75 -34.89 -5.06
C SER A 3 -31.81 -34.42 -6.52
N ARG A 4 -31.25 -33.23 -6.82
CA ARG A 4 -30.52 -32.98 -8.09
C ARG A 4 -29.36 -32.01 -7.88
N ASN A 5 -28.16 -32.57 -8.09
CA ASN A 5 -26.92 -31.91 -8.47
C ASN A 5 -27.09 -31.07 -9.75
N VAL A 6 -26.39 -29.93 -9.84
CA VAL A 6 -25.95 -29.37 -11.12
C VAL A 6 -24.50 -28.89 -10.98
N ASN A 7 -23.60 -29.63 -11.62
CA ASN A 7 -22.25 -29.21 -12.01
C ASN A 7 -22.27 -28.87 -13.51
N SER A 8 -21.21 -28.20 -13.98
CA SER A 8 -20.85 -27.93 -15.40
C SER A 8 -21.43 -26.63 -15.98
N GLY A 9 -20.68 -25.77 -16.67
CA GLY A 9 -19.28 -25.83 -17.09
C GLY A 9 -18.91 -24.52 -17.80
N TYR A 10 -17.67 -24.08 -17.64
CA TYR A 10 -17.11 -22.89 -18.29
C TYR A 10 -16.35 -23.36 -19.53
N SER A 11 -16.86 -23.08 -20.73
CA SER A 11 -16.14 -23.27 -21.99
C SER A 11 -16.56 -22.21 -23.01
N ARG A 12 -15.58 -21.45 -23.49
CA ARG A 12 -15.43 -21.00 -24.89
C ARG A 12 -14.08 -20.29 -25.05
N LYS A 13 -13.03 -21.06 -25.37
CA LYS A 13 -11.83 -20.53 -26.05
C LYS A 13 -12.17 -20.42 -27.53
N LYS A 14 -12.07 -19.21 -28.11
CA LYS A 14 -12.22 -18.99 -29.56
C LYS A 14 -11.01 -19.57 -30.27
N ALA A 15 -11.24 -20.52 -31.16
CA ALA A 15 -10.25 -21.05 -32.10
C ALA A 15 -10.07 -20.05 -33.26
N PHE A 16 -8.83 -19.65 -33.52
CA PHE A 16 -8.44 -18.92 -34.73
C PHE A 16 -7.98 -19.94 -35.78
N THR A 17 -8.75 -20.07 -36.86
CA THR A 17 -8.46 -20.94 -38.00
C THR A 17 -7.41 -20.28 -38.89
N ARG A 18 -6.34 -21.02 -39.19
CA ARG A 18 -5.18 -20.58 -39.97
C ARG A 18 -5.49 -20.78 -41.46
N ALA A 19 -5.67 -19.70 -42.22
CA ALA A 19 -5.79 -19.75 -43.67
C ALA A 19 -4.38 -19.94 -44.29
N GLN A 20 -4.17 -21.01 -45.05
CA GLN A 20 -2.97 -21.22 -45.86
C GLN A 20 -3.13 -20.47 -47.19
N ILE A 21 -2.21 -19.55 -47.48
CA ILE A 21 -2.06 -18.90 -48.79
C ILE A 21 -0.88 -19.57 -49.48
N SER A 22 -1.17 -20.29 -50.57
CA SER A 22 -0.19 -20.96 -51.44
C SER A 22 0.33 -19.96 -52.46
N ILE A 23 1.61 -19.57 -52.37
CA ILE A 23 2.26 -18.69 -53.35
C ILE A 23 3.16 -19.55 -54.24
N ASN A 24 2.76 -19.73 -55.50
CA ASN A 24 3.54 -20.41 -56.53
C ASN A 24 4.66 -19.50 -57.05
N PHE A 25 5.91 -19.80 -56.72
CA PHE A 25 7.06 -19.16 -57.36
C PHE A 25 7.44 -19.90 -58.64
N ARG A 26 7.36 -19.20 -59.79
CA ARG A 26 7.94 -19.65 -61.06
C ARG A 26 9.47 -19.52 -60.99
N GLN A 27 10.17 -20.58 -61.38
CA GLN A 27 11.60 -20.55 -61.68
C GLN A 27 11.86 -19.75 -62.97
N PRO A 28 12.94 -18.94 -63.04
CA PRO A 28 13.59 -18.60 -64.30
C PRO A 28 14.79 -19.50 -64.61
N CYS A 29 15.14 -19.50 -65.89
CA CYS A 29 16.00 -20.44 -66.62
C CYS A 29 17.44 -20.59 -66.09
N SER A 30 17.96 -21.80 -66.36
CA SER A 30 19.35 -22.22 -66.26
C SER A 30 20.21 -21.50 -67.29
N ASP A 31 21.25 -20.79 -66.84
CA ASP A 31 22.41 -20.46 -67.66
C ASP A 31 23.64 -21.22 -67.14
N ASN A 32 24.11 -22.14 -67.99
CA ASN A 32 25.36 -22.88 -67.86
C ASN A 32 26.54 -21.92 -67.97
N LYS A 33 27.27 -21.70 -66.87
CA LYS A 33 28.66 -21.23 -66.93
C LYS A 33 29.55 -22.25 -66.25
N GLN A 34 30.29 -22.99 -67.08
CA GLN A 34 31.46 -23.77 -66.66
C GLN A 34 32.46 -22.82 -65.99
N TYR A 35 32.61 -22.94 -64.68
CA TYR A 35 33.76 -22.39 -63.98
C TYR A 35 34.78 -23.52 -63.77
N VAL A 36 35.90 -23.36 -64.45
CA VAL A 36 37.08 -24.22 -64.39
C VAL A 36 37.66 -24.19 -62.98
N ALA A 37 37.96 -25.36 -62.43
CA ALA A 37 38.60 -25.49 -61.13
C ALA A 37 39.98 -24.80 -61.14
N SER A 38 40.15 -23.80 -60.28
CA SER A 38 41.48 -23.38 -59.82
C SER A 38 41.56 -23.66 -58.31
N GLN A 39 42.39 -24.63 -57.95
CA GLN A 39 42.69 -24.91 -56.56
C GLN A 39 43.62 -23.82 -56.02
N ASN A 40 43.07 -22.91 -55.23
CA ASN A 40 43.87 -22.16 -54.27
C ASN A 40 43.42 -22.56 -52.86
N LYS A 41 44.05 -23.61 -52.33
CA LYS A 41 44.04 -23.94 -50.91
C LYS A 41 44.80 -22.84 -50.15
N PHE A 42 44.14 -21.74 -49.83
CA PHE A 42 44.53 -20.95 -48.67
C PHE A 42 43.70 -21.44 -47.49
N ALA A 43 44.30 -22.33 -46.70
CA ALA A 43 43.77 -22.68 -45.40
C ALA A 43 43.69 -21.40 -44.58
N SER A 44 42.47 -20.90 -44.35
CA SER A 44 42.23 -19.96 -43.27
C SER A 44 42.37 -20.76 -41.99
N GLU A 45 43.55 -20.72 -41.38
CA GLU A 45 43.74 -21.14 -40.01
C GLU A 45 42.84 -20.26 -39.14
N LYS A 46 41.66 -20.77 -38.79
CA LYS A 46 40.94 -20.27 -37.62
C LYS A 46 41.80 -20.64 -36.41
N LEU A 47 42.67 -19.74 -36.00
CA LEU A 47 43.26 -19.75 -34.66
C LEU A 47 42.11 -19.56 -33.67
N VAL A 48 41.50 -20.66 -33.24
CA VAL A 48 40.59 -20.67 -32.09
C VAL A 48 41.49 -20.54 -30.87
N LEU A 49 41.71 -19.31 -30.42
CA LEU A 49 42.26 -19.03 -29.10
C LEU A 49 41.26 -19.57 -28.07
N GLY A 50 41.55 -20.75 -27.52
CA GLY A 50 40.77 -21.35 -26.45
C GLY A 50 41.01 -20.60 -25.13
N PHE A 51 39.95 -20.15 -24.48
CA PHE A 51 40.03 -19.61 -23.12
C PHE A 51 40.54 -20.70 -22.17
N THR A 52 41.55 -20.40 -21.36
CA THR A 52 41.99 -21.31 -20.32
C THR A 52 40.97 -21.34 -19.19
N LEU A 53 40.85 -22.48 -18.51
CA LEU A 53 39.98 -22.64 -17.34
C LEU A 53 40.31 -21.58 -16.27
N VAL A 54 41.59 -21.25 -16.11
CA VAL A 54 42.07 -20.25 -15.15
C VAL A 54 41.57 -18.83 -15.49
N GLU A 55 41.63 -18.42 -16.75
CA GLU A 55 41.12 -17.09 -17.17
C GLU A 55 39.63 -16.95 -16.89
N LEU A 56 38.85 -18.00 -17.16
CA LEU A 56 37.41 -18.01 -16.86
C LEU A 56 37.16 -17.92 -15.34
N LEU A 57 37.93 -18.65 -14.54
CA LEU A 57 37.81 -18.64 -13.07
C LEU A 57 38.12 -17.26 -12.47
N VAL A 58 39.16 -16.57 -12.95
CA VAL A 58 39.51 -15.23 -12.45
C VAL A 58 38.38 -14.24 -12.75
N VAL A 59 37.80 -14.28 -13.96
CA VAL A 59 36.72 -13.37 -14.35
C VAL A 59 35.48 -13.57 -13.47
N ILE A 60 35.03 -14.82 -13.28
CA ILE A 60 33.86 -15.07 -12.42
C ILE A 60 34.13 -14.66 -10.96
N SER A 61 35.37 -14.81 -10.48
CA SER A 61 35.75 -14.41 -9.11
C SER A 61 35.65 -12.90 -8.92
N ILE A 62 36.08 -12.11 -9.90
CA ILE A 62 36.00 -10.65 -9.87
C ILE A 62 34.53 -10.21 -9.95
N ILE A 63 33.74 -10.80 -10.85
CA ILE A 63 32.30 -10.50 -10.95
C ILE A 63 31.59 -10.82 -9.63
N ALA A 64 31.89 -11.96 -9.00
CA ALA A 64 31.30 -12.34 -7.72
C ALA A 64 31.66 -11.34 -6.60
N MET A 65 32.91 -10.90 -6.53
CA MET A 65 33.35 -9.88 -5.56
C MET A 65 32.63 -8.54 -5.78
N LEU A 66 32.49 -8.09 -7.02
CA LEU A 66 31.77 -6.85 -7.34
C LEU A 66 30.29 -6.97 -6.97
N LEU A 67 29.63 -8.06 -7.35
CA LEU A 67 28.23 -8.30 -7.02
C LEU A 67 27.98 -8.38 -5.52
N ALA A 68 28.91 -8.94 -4.74
CA ALA A 68 28.81 -9.00 -3.28
C ALA A 68 28.73 -7.60 -2.65
N VAL A 69 29.45 -6.61 -3.18
CA VAL A 69 29.40 -5.22 -2.70
C VAL A 69 28.19 -4.46 -3.26
N LEU A 70 27.78 -4.74 -4.49
CA LEU A 70 26.66 -4.06 -5.17
C LEU A 70 25.28 -4.48 -4.65
N MET A 71 25.09 -5.75 -4.30
CA MET A 71 23.80 -6.30 -3.86
C MET A 71 23.20 -5.58 -2.63
N PRO A 72 23.93 -5.33 -1.53
CA PRO A 72 23.39 -4.61 -0.38
C PRO A 72 23.02 -3.16 -0.72
N ALA A 73 23.80 -2.49 -1.58
CA ALA A 73 23.50 -1.14 -2.03
C ALA A 73 22.22 -1.09 -2.89
N LEU A 74 22.05 -2.03 -3.82
CA LEU A 74 20.86 -2.13 -4.67
C LEU A 74 19.59 -2.46 -3.86
N SER A 75 19.70 -3.34 -2.86
CA SER A 75 18.60 -3.64 -1.94
C SER A 75 18.15 -2.37 -1.21
N LYS A 76 19.11 -1.56 -0.72
CA LYS A 76 18.82 -0.27 -0.07
C LYS A 76 18.13 0.72 -1.01
N ALA A 77 18.66 0.88 -2.23
CA ALA A 77 18.08 1.76 -3.23
C ALA A 77 16.63 1.38 -3.58
N ARG A 78 16.34 0.08 -3.74
CA ARG A 78 14.98 -0.42 -4.04
C ARG A 78 14.00 -0.08 -2.92
N ALA A 79 14.38 -0.26 -1.66
CA ALA A 79 13.48 0.01 -0.54
C ALA A 79 13.27 1.53 -0.30
N ILE A 80 14.27 2.37 -0.57
CA ILE A 80 14.07 3.83 -0.65
C ILE A 80 13.07 4.17 -1.77
N GLY A 81 13.23 3.58 -2.97
CA GLY A 81 12.30 3.79 -4.08
C GLY A 81 10.86 3.41 -3.75
N LYS A 82 10.65 2.29 -3.03
CA LYS A 82 9.33 1.90 -2.52
C LYS A 82 8.77 2.91 -1.52
N SER A 83 9.61 3.45 -0.62
CA SER A 83 9.20 4.49 0.34
C SER A 83 8.78 5.78 -0.36
N VAL A 84 9.52 6.22 -1.39
CA VAL A 84 9.17 7.39 -2.19
C VAL A 84 7.84 7.19 -2.94
N LYS A 85 7.65 6.01 -3.54
CA LYS A 85 6.38 5.68 -4.22
C LYS A 85 5.19 5.68 -3.24
N CYS A 86 5.37 5.13 -2.05
CA CYS A 86 4.37 5.19 -0.98
C CYS A 86 4.05 6.64 -0.57
N ALA A 87 5.07 7.48 -0.39
CA ALA A 87 4.87 8.89 -0.08
C ALA A 87 4.11 9.64 -1.20
N ALA A 88 4.39 9.31 -2.47
CA ALA A 88 3.66 9.88 -3.60
C ALA A 88 2.18 9.46 -3.62
N GLN A 89 1.88 8.18 -3.36
CA GLN A 89 0.51 7.70 -3.20
C GLN A 89 -0.22 8.41 -2.05
N MET A 90 0.45 8.59 -0.91
CA MET A 90 -0.11 9.30 0.24
C MET A 90 -0.37 10.78 -0.06
N LYS A 91 0.48 11.41 -0.89
CA LYS A 91 0.23 12.76 -1.41
C LYS A 91 -1.01 12.82 -2.30
N GLN A 92 -1.26 11.78 -3.11
CA GLN A 92 -2.50 11.68 -3.88
C GLN A 92 -3.74 11.61 -2.98
N PHE A 93 -3.67 10.92 -1.83
CA PHE A 93 -4.75 10.97 -0.82
C PHE A 93 -4.93 12.35 -0.20
N GLY A 94 -3.84 13.08 0.07
CA GLY A 94 -3.90 14.48 0.47
C GLY A 94 -4.65 15.34 -0.56
N LEU A 95 -4.29 15.23 -1.84
CA LEU A 95 -4.96 15.95 -2.93
C LEU A 95 -6.43 15.57 -3.07
N ALA A 96 -6.76 14.27 -3.03
CA ALA A 96 -8.14 13.78 -3.06
C ALA A 96 -8.97 14.34 -1.90
N THR A 97 -8.37 14.44 -0.71
CA THR A 97 -9.01 15.02 0.47
C THR A 97 -9.30 16.50 0.27
N HIS A 98 -8.36 17.27 -0.31
CA HIS A 98 -8.59 18.68 -0.63
C HIS A 98 -9.67 18.87 -1.71
N GLY A 99 -9.72 17.98 -2.71
CA GLY A 99 -10.82 17.93 -3.69
C GLY A 99 -12.16 17.72 -3.00
N TYR A 100 -12.25 16.74 -2.10
CA TYR A 100 -13.45 16.50 -1.29
C TYR A 100 -13.83 17.73 -0.44
N VAL A 101 -12.87 18.30 0.27
CA VAL A 101 -13.08 19.48 1.13
C VAL A 101 -13.63 20.66 0.33
N ALA A 102 -13.13 20.88 -0.90
CA ALA A 102 -13.60 21.95 -1.78
C ALA A 102 -15.09 21.78 -2.18
N GLU A 103 -15.52 20.54 -2.43
CA GLU A 103 -16.91 20.23 -2.83
C GLU A 103 -17.88 20.07 -1.65
N ASN A 104 -17.36 19.84 -0.44
CA ASN A 104 -18.15 19.51 0.76
C ASN A 104 -18.06 20.61 1.83
N GLN A 105 -18.19 21.88 1.43
CA GLN A 105 -18.28 23.04 2.35
C GLN A 105 -17.09 23.15 3.33
N GLY A 106 -15.89 22.78 2.89
CA GLY A 106 -14.70 22.83 3.73
C GLY A 106 -14.60 21.71 4.77
N CYS A 107 -15.48 20.71 4.72
CA CYS A 107 -15.51 19.60 5.67
C CYS A 107 -14.61 18.43 5.24
N LEU A 108 -13.90 17.84 6.20
CA LEU A 108 -13.20 16.58 6.03
C LEU A 108 -14.20 15.42 5.91
N PRO A 109 -13.86 14.37 5.14
CA PRO A 109 -14.70 13.19 5.06
C PRO A 109 -14.71 12.47 6.42
N PHE A 110 -15.86 11.89 6.77
CA PHE A 110 -15.93 11.01 7.92
C PHE A 110 -15.10 9.75 7.67
N TYR A 111 -14.66 9.11 8.76
CA TYR A 111 -14.07 7.78 8.68
C TYR A 111 -15.04 6.77 8.07
N GLY A 112 -16.31 6.84 8.50
CA GLY A 112 -17.44 6.07 8.00
C GLY A 112 -18.76 6.71 8.48
N LEU A 113 -19.86 6.38 7.82
CA LEU A 113 -21.15 7.02 8.12
C LEU A 113 -21.83 6.51 9.38
N GLN A 114 -21.62 5.24 9.74
CA GLN A 114 -22.33 4.60 10.83
C GLN A 114 -21.45 3.55 11.52
N SER A 115 -21.72 3.38 12.80
CA SER A 115 -21.14 2.38 13.68
C SER A 115 -22.31 1.85 14.51
N ASP A 116 -23.14 0.96 13.95
CA ASP A 116 -24.26 0.42 14.71
C ASP A 116 -23.82 -0.76 15.58
N SER A 117 -24.17 -0.63 16.87
CA SER A 117 -24.02 -1.59 17.96
C SER A 117 -22.60 -1.81 18.51
N ASP A 118 -22.55 -2.31 19.75
CA ASP A 118 -21.35 -2.71 20.49
C ASP A 118 -20.51 -3.80 19.78
N ASN A 119 -20.94 -4.24 18.59
CA ASN A 119 -20.12 -4.91 17.61
C ASN A 119 -19.53 -3.87 16.66
N GLU A 120 -18.25 -3.54 16.84
CA GLU A 120 -17.42 -2.71 15.95
C GLU A 120 -17.17 -3.38 14.57
N GLY A 121 -18.25 -3.86 13.94
CA GLY A 121 -18.24 -4.67 12.73
C GLY A 121 -19.37 -4.37 11.77
N ASP A 122 -20.16 -3.31 12.00
CA ASP A 122 -21.11 -2.86 10.99
C ASP A 122 -20.35 -2.10 9.88
N TYR A 123 -20.00 -2.85 8.84
CA TYR A 123 -19.20 -2.43 7.69
C TYR A 123 -20.08 -2.13 6.47
N GLU A 124 -21.39 -1.94 6.62
CA GLU A 124 -22.31 -1.79 5.49
C GLU A 124 -22.20 -0.41 4.81
N GLY A 125 -21.96 0.65 5.59
CA GLY A 125 -21.79 2.02 5.06
C GLY A 125 -20.47 2.27 4.30
N PRO A 126 -20.39 3.34 3.48
CA PRO A 126 -19.16 3.76 2.84
C PRO A 126 -18.15 4.28 3.87
N PHE A 127 -16.88 3.95 3.67
CA PHE A 127 -15.75 4.46 4.43
C PHE A 127 -15.08 5.64 3.73
N TRP A 128 -14.09 6.23 4.40
CA TRP A 128 -13.30 7.35 3.88
C TRP A 128 -12.70 7.05 2.49
N PHE A 129 -12.22 5.83 2.24
CA PHE A 129 -11.63 5.47 0.95
C PHE A 129 -12.67 5.32 -0.16
N ASP A 130 -13.90 4.90 0.16
CA ASP A 130 -15.02 4.89 -0.79
C ASP A 130 -15.43 6.33 -1.15
N THR A 131 -15.42 7.21 -0.14
CA THR A 131 -15.76 8.62 -0.29
C THR A 131 -14.71 9.36 -1.15
N LEU A 132 -13.44 8.98 -1.03
CA LEU A 132 -12.36 9.59 -1.80
C LEU A 132 -12.13 8.93 -3.18
N ALA A 133 -12.71 7.76 -3.46
CA ALA A 133 -12.51 7.02 -4.71
C ALA A 133 -12.72 7.88 -5.99
N PRO A 134 -13.78 8.71 -6.10
CA PRO A 134 -14.01 9.51 -7.31
C PRO A 134 -12.87 10.47 -7.65
N TYR A 135 -12.15 10.98 -6.64
CA TYR A 135 -11.03 11.92 -6.83
C TYR A 135 -9.76 11.26 -7.38
N PHE A 136 -9.74 9.92 -7.46
CA PHE A 136 -8.70 9.15 -8.16
C PHE A 136 -9.12 8.74 -9.58
N GLY A 137 -10.27 9.22 -10.06
CA GLY A 137 -10.90 8.72 -11.30
C GLY A 137 -11.53 7.34 -11.12
N ASN A 138 -11.64 6.85 -9.89
CA ASN A 138 -12.31 5.59 -9.58
C ASN A 138 -13.78 5.84 -9.25
N ASN A 139 -14.66 5.60 -10.23
CA ASN A 139 -16.10 5.73 -10.05
C ASN A 139 -16.76 4.43 -9.57
N THR A 140 -15.98 3.43 -9.14
CA THR A 140 -16.51 2.18 -8.62
C THR A 140 -17.27 2.46 -7.32
N LYS A 141 -18.57 2.20 -7.36
CA LYS A 141 -19.41 2.21 -6.16
C LYS A 141 -19.12 0.95 -5.36
N LYS A 142 -18.98 1.09 -4.05
CA LYS A 142 -18.88 -0.06 -3.14
C LYS A 142 -20.08 -0.98 -3.38
N ASP A 143 -19.81 -2.24 -3.73
CA ASP A 143 -20.84 -3.26 -3.76
C ASP A 143 -21.28 -3.54 -2.32
N SER A 144 -22.56 -3.29 -2.02
CA SER A 144 -23.11 -3.47 -0.68
C SER A 144 -23.23 -4.94 -0.26
N SER A 145 -23.06 -5.88 -1.20
CA SER A 145 -23.07 -7.32 -0.94
C SER A 145 -21.72 -7.87 -0.47
N VAL A 146 -20.64 -7.08 -0.58
CA VAL A 146 -19.30 -7.49 -0.14
C VAL A 146 -18.84 -6.69 1.07
N ASN A 147 -18.04 -7.33 1.92
CA ASN A 147 -17.39 -6.63 3.01
C ASN A 147 -16.40 -5.59 2.45
N PHE A 148 -16.19 -4.49 3.19
CA PHE A 148 -15.27 -3.42 2.78
C PHE A 148 -13.86 -3.93 2.40
N HIS A 149 -13.34 -4.97 3.06
CA HIS A 149 -12.00 -5.48 2.79
C HIS A 149 -11.89 -6.26 1.47
N GLN A 150 -13.02 -6.56 0.85
CA GLN A 150 -13.15 -7.22 -0.46
C GLN A 150 -13.54 -6.25 -1.56
N SER A 151 -13.84 -4.98 -1.25
CA SER A 151 -14.25 -4.01 -2.26
C SER A 151 -13.07 -3.56 -3.12
N ASP A 152 -13.34 -3.24 -4.39
CA ASP A 152 -12.34 -2.72 -5.32
C ASP A 152 -11.70 -1.41 -4.81
N THR A 153 -12.51 -0.57 -4.15
CA THR A 153 -12.07 0.67 -3.51
C THR A 153 -11.05 0.43 -2.38
N PHE A 154 -11.22 -0.66 -1.62
CA PHE A 154 -10.26 -1.05 -0.60
C PHE A 154 -9.01 -1.68 -1.20
N LEU A 155 -9.15 -2.50 -2.25
CA LEU A 155 -8.05 -3.19 -2.92
C LEU A 155 -7.33 -2.32 -3.97
N THR A 156 -7.63 -1.03 -4.05
CA THR A 156 -7.03 -0.14 -5.04
C THR A 156 -5.52 -0.01 -4.83
N GLU A 157 -4.73 -0.14 -5.91
CA GLU A 157 -3.27 -0.05 -5.88
C GLU A 157 -2.74 1.27 -5.30
N VAL A 158 -3.51 2.37 -5.45
CA VAL A 158 -3.16 3.67 -4.90
C VAL A 158 -3.03 3.63 -3.38
N ARG A 159 -3.78 2.77 -2.70
CA ARG A 159 -3.75 2.59 -1.24
C ARG A 159 -2.66 1.64 -0.77
N MET A 160 -2.19 0.76 -1.65
CA MET A 160 -1.20 -0.26 -1.32
C MET A 160 0.20 0.35 -1.29
N CYS A 161 0.80 0.39 -0.11
CA CYS A 161 2.21 0.74 0.01
C CYS A 161 3.06 -0.38 -0.64
N PRO A 162 3.91 -0.09 -1.64
CA PRO A 162 4.71 -1.09 -2.36
C PRO A 162 5.84 -1.73 -1.52
N ALA A 163 6.07 -1.22 -0.31
CA ALA A 163 6.95 -1.84 0.67
C ALA A 163 6.26 -2.94 1.49
N GLY A 164 4.93 -3.07 1.40
CA GLY A 164 4.21 -4.18 2.00
C GLY A 164 4.47 -5.52 1.34
N GLN A 165 3.87 -6.55 1.93
CA GLN A 165 3.90 -7.94 1.49
C GLN A 165 2.60 -8.65 1.89
N TRP A 166 2.29 -9.74 1.19
CA TRP A 166 1.17 -10.61 1.53
C TRP A 166 1.51 -11.47 2.74
N ILE A 167 0.74 -11.32 3.81
CA ILE A 167 0.86 -12.10 5.05
C ILE A 167 -0.39 -12.94 5.27
N LYS A 168 -0.31 -13.93 6.17
CA LYS A 168 -1.51 -14.62 6.67
C LYS A 168 -2.34 -13.61 7.47
N SER A 169 -3.59 -13.40 7.09
CA SER A 169 -4.44 -12.42 7.77
C SER A 169 -4.76 -12.88 9.19
N SER A 170 -4.74 -11.93 10.12
CA SER A 170 -5.17 -12.14 11.51
C SER A 170 -6.63 -11.73 11.74
N PHE A 171 -7.40 -11.56 10.67
CA PHE A 171 -8.75 -11.00 10.71
C PHE A 171 -9.70 -11.65 9.72
N VAL A 172 -9.22 -11.94 8.51
CA VAL A 172 -9.96 -12.71 7.51
C VAL A 172 -9.29 -14.06 7.31
N GLY A 173 -10.03 -15.04 6.80
CA GLY A 173 -9.41 -16.26 6.29
C GLY A 173 -8.54 -15.93 5.07
N GLY A 174 -7.31 -16.48 5.01
CA GLY A 174 -6.44 -16.34 3.83
C GLY A 174 -5.29 -15.34 3.99
N LYS A 175 -4.93 -14.68 2.89
CA LYS A 175 -3.82 -13.70 2.83
C LYS A 175 -4.35 -12.27 2.75
N GLU A 176 -3.69 -11.35 3.44
CA GLU A 176 -3.92 -9.90 3.33
C GLU A 176 -2.61 -9.17 3.05
N TRP A 177 -2.69 -8.04 2.37
CA TRP A 177 -1.56 -7.13 2.27
C TRP A 177 -1.33 -6.47 3.62
N ASN A 178 -0.08 -6.36 4.07
CA ASN A 178 0.21 -5.89 5.43
C ASN A 178 0.48 -4.38 5.54
N CYS A 179 0.52 -3.62 4.44
CA CYS A 179 0.87 -2.19 4.46
C CYS A 179 -0.01 -1.36 3.53
N TRP A 180 -0.95 -0.64 4.11
CA TRP A 180 -1.89 0.21 3.41
C TRP A 180 -1.77 1.64 3.91
N ILE A 181 -2.19 2.58 3.06
CA ILE A 181 -2.46 3.94 3.50
C ILE A 181 -3.78 3.92 4.27
N GLY A 182 -3.73 4.32 5.54
CA GLY A 182 -4.87 4.45 6.42
C GLY A 182 -4.95 5.84 7.03
N VAL A 183 -6.04 6.09 7.74
CA VAL A 183 -6.29 7.39 8.37
C VAL A 183 -6.03 7.38 9.87
N ASN A 184 -5.69 8.54 10.40
CA ASN A 184 -5.69 8.80 11.85
C ASN A 184 -7.15 8.84 12.34
N PHE A 185 -7.56 7.77 13.00
CA PHE A 185 -8.93 7.52 13.41
C PHE A 185 -9.11 7.74 14.90
N GLY A 186 -10.20 8.37 15.31
CA GLY A 186 -10.52 8.56 16.71
C GLY A 186 -12.01 8.64 16.96
N ARG A 187 -12.35 9.03 18.17
CA ARG A 187 -13.74 9.28 18.57
C ARG A 187 -14.10 10.74 18.43
N GLY A 188 -15.29 10.89 17.88
CA GLY A 188 -16.24 11.97 18.14
C GLY A 188 -15.80 13.38 17.79
N ASN A 189 -16.78 14.26 17.71
CA ASN A 189 -16.59 15.70 17.68
C ASN A 189 -17.77 16.37 18.41
N ASN A 190 -18.10 15.85 19.59
CA ASN A 190 -19.28 16.26 20.36
C ASN A 190 -18.96 16.39 21.86
N GLN A 191 -19.96 16.78 22.66
CA GLN A 191 -19.77 17.03 24.10
C GLN A 191 -19.45 15.76 24.90
N ALA A 192 -20.01 14.60 24.52
CA ALA A 192 -19.74 13.32 25.18
C ALA A 192 -18.38 12.73 24.76
N TYR A 193 -17.98 12.95 23.50
CA TYR A 193 -16.74 12.45 22.92
C TYR A 193 -15.94 13.60 22.28
N PRO A 194 -14.98 14.19 23.03
CA PRO A 194 -14.10 15.23 22.52
C PRO A 194 -13.29 14.75 21.32
N LEU A 195 -13.02 15.68 20.39
CA LEU A 195 -12.27 15.42 19.17
C LEU A 195 -10.86 14.89 19.47
N SER A 196 -10.61 13.63 19.09
CA SER A 196 -9.32 12.96 19.29
C SER A 196 -8.52 12.75 18.01
N ALA A 197 -9.16 12.77 16.83
CA ALA A 197 -8.53 12.55 15.53
C ALA A 197 -9.32 13.26 14.40
N PRO A 198 -8.74 13.45 13.20
CA PRO A 198 -9.43 14.14 12.12
C PRO A 198 -10.52 13.29 11.46
N PHE A 199 -10.37 11.96 11.49
CA PHE A 199 -11.35 11.03 10.93
C PHE A 199 -12.06 10.28 12.06
N TYR A 200 -13.39 10.33 12.05
CA TYR A 200 -14.24 9.67 13.03
C TYR A 200 -15.59 9.32 12.39
N TYR A 201 -16.38 8.47 13.04
CA TYR A 201 -17.69 8.08 12.54
C TYR A 201 -18.70 9.23 12.62
N ARG A 202 -19.56 9.38 11.60
CA ARG A 202 -20.69 10.32 11.66
C ARG A 202 -21.69 9.92 12.73
N LYS A 203 -22.15 8.67 12.76
CA LYS A 203 -22.97 8.13 13.85
C LYS A 203 -22.18 7.13 14.68
N HIS A 204 -22.17 7.30 16.00
CA HIS A 204 -21.47 6.39 16.93
C HIS A 204 -22.22 6.31 18.26
N LYS A 205 -22.61 5.10 18.69
CA LYS A 205 -23.30 4.83 19.96
C LYS A 205 -24.48 5.77 20.25
N GLY A 206 -25.34 5.99 19.25
CA GLY A 206 -26.51 6.87 19.35
C GLY A 206 -26.22 8.37 19.20
N PHE A 207 -24.96 8.78 19.13
CA PHE A 207 -24.58 10.18 18.90
C PHE A 207 -24.30 10.45 17.42
N THR A 208 -24.72 11.63 16.94
CA THR A 208 -24.34 12.14 15.61
C THR A 208 -23.27 13.21 15.76
N ASN A 209 -22.09 12.95 15.22
CA ASN A 209 -20.97 13.88 15.20
C ASN A 209 -21.11 14.88 14.05
N PRO A 210 -20.87 16.17 14.27
CA PRO A 210 -20.75 17.15 13.20
C PRO A 210 -19.51 16.88 12.35
N ALA A 211 -19.53 17.27 11.08
CA ALA A 211 -18.36 17.19 10.21
C ALA A 211 -17.26 18.15 10.69
N LEU A 212 -15.99 17.74 10.58
CA LEU A 212 -14.86 18.58 10.97
C LEU A 212 -14.49 19.51 9.81
N GLN A 213 -14.72 20.81 9.96
CA GLN A 213 -14.23 21.79 9.00
C GLN A 213 -12.71 21.90 9.09
N LEU A 214 -12.02 21.79 7.95
CA LEU A 214 -10.57 21.93 7.87
C LEU A 214 -10.12 23.33 8.36
N ALA A 215 -10.93 24.36 8.11
CA ALA A 215 -10.69 25.72 8.58
C ALA A 215 -10.67 25.86 10.11
N ASN A 216 -11.33 24.96 10.85
CA ASN A 216 -11.33 24.98 12.32
C ASN A 216 -10.04 24.41 12.91
N ILE A 217 -9.17 23.83 12.09
CA ILE A 217 -7.86 23.33 12.53
C ILE A 217 -6.84 24.47 12.40
N LYS A 218 -6.20 24.84 13.52
CA LYS A 218 -5.24 25.97 13.56
C LYS A 218 -4.02 25.72 12.67
N THR A 219 -3.52 24.50 12.64
CA THR A 219 -2.27 24.12 11.94
C THR A 219 -2.44 22.79 11.18
N PRO A 220 -3.13 22.76 10.01
CA PRO A 220 -3.36 21.53 9.25
C PRO A 220 -2.07 20.80 8.85
N GLY A 221 -1.00 21.54 8.51
CA GLY A 221 0.33 20.99 8.21
C GLY A 221 1.09 20.44 9.43
N GLN A 222 0.45 20.34 10.60
CA GLN A 222 0.97 19.69 11.79
C GLN A 222 0.02 18.60 12.31
N VAL A 223 -1.02 18.23 11.56
CA VAL A 223 -1.97 17.19 11.95
C VAL A 223 -1.86 16.04 10.97
N MET A 224 -1.60 14.83 11.48
CA MET A 224 -1.60 13.61 10.70
C MET A 224 -3.01 13.29 10.25
N GLY A 225 -3.20 13.23 8.93
CA GLY A 225 -4.37 12.66 8.30
C GLY A 225 -4.16 11.20 7.91
N PHE A 226 -3.02 10.89 7.30
CA PHE A 226 -2.72 9.57 6.72
C PHE A 226 -1.42 8.98 7.26
N MET A 227 -1.34 7.66 7.31
CA MET A 227 -0.10 6.93 7.58
C MET A 227 -0.11 5.50 7.06
N ASP A 228 1.05 4.84 7.12
CA ASP A 228 1.21 3.42 6.81
C ASP A 228 0.67 2.53 7.94
N VAL A 229 -0.36 1.74 7.64
CA VAL A 229 -1.10 0.89 8.59
C VAL A 229 -1.28 -0.53 8.06
N GLN A 230 -1.65 -1.46 8.95
CA GLN A 230 -1.95 -2.84 8.56
C GLN A 230 -3.21 -2.97 7.72
N ARG A 231 -4.21 -2.06 7.88
CA ARG A 231 -5.46 -2.13 7.12
C ARG A 231 -5.97 -0.79 6.62
N HIS A 232 -6.64 0.01 7.44
CA HIS A 232 -7.34 1.22 6.95
C HIS A 232 -7.36 2.38 7.93
N PHE A 233 -6.89 2.17 9.15
CA PHE A 233 -6.73 3.22 10.14
C PHE A 233 -5.63 2.88 11.14
N VAL A 234 -5.19 3.92 11.84
CA VAL A 234 -4.48 3.87 13.12
C VAL A 234 -5.38 4.54 14.15
N TYR A 235 -5.52 4.02 15.38
CA TYR A 235 -6.29 4.78 16.36
C TYR A 235 -5.52 6.02 16.81
N SER A 236 -6.20 7.05 17.29
CA SER A 236 -5.56 8.17 17.93
C SER A 236 -5.18 7.79 19.36
N PRO A 237 -3.95 8.10 19.77
CA PRO A 237 -3.50 7.92 21.15
C PRO A 237 -4.18 8.90 22.13
N TYR A 238 -4.86 9.92 21.61
CA TYR A 238 -5.66 10.87 22.38
C TYR A 238 -7.08 10.38 22.64
N ASP A 239 -7.45 9.21 22.13
CA ASP A 239 -8.69 8.57 22.50
C ASP A 239 -8.64 8.10 23.96
N ARG A 240 -9.67 8.41 24.76
CA ARG A 240 -9.69 8.06 26.20
C ARG A 240 -9.72 6.56 26.49
N THR A 241 -10.08 5.73 25.52
CA THR A 241 -10.01 4.26 25.67
C THR A 241 -8.67 3.68 25.25
N TYR A 242 -7.75 4.51 24.79
CA TYR A 242 -6.40 4.09 24.50
C TYR A 242 -5.62 3.87 25.79
N GLN A 243 -5.01 2.70 25.92
CA GLN A 243 -4.18 2.35 27.06
C GLN A 243 -2.74 2.21 26.58
N PHE A 244 -1.84 2.95 27.21
CA PHE A 244 -0.40 2.82 27.02
C PHE A 244 0.12 1.77 28.00
N ASP A 245 0.98 0.84 27.60
CA ASP A 245 1.68 -0.20 28.42
C ASP A 245 1.30 -1.68 28.22
N TYR A 246 0.43 -2.02 27.26
CA TYR A 246 0.23 -3.42 26.94
C TYR A 246 1.37 -3.91 26.03
N ASP A 247 2.41 -4.45 26.68
CA ASP A 247 3.50 -5.22 26.07
C ASP A 247 2.92 -6.51 25.47
N GLY A 248 2.53 -6.43 24.20
CA GLY A 248 2.07 -7.57 23.40
C GLY A 248 3.13 -8.10 22.44
N ASP A 249 4.34 -7.55 22.43
CA ASP A 249 5.42 -7.92 21.49
C ASP A 249 6.70 -8.44 22.18
N LYS A 250 6.76 -8.37 23.52
CA LYS A 250 7.87 -8.78 24.38
C LYS A 250 9.20 -8.18 23.93
N ASP A 251 9.19 -6.93 23.49
CA ASP A 251 10.44 -6.28 23.11
C ASP A 251 11.42 -6.20 24.31
N PRO A 252 12.73 -6.41 24.09
CA PRO A 252 13.71 -6.39 25.17
C PRO A 252 13.98 -4.99 25.72
N GLN A 253 13.43 -3.93 25.11
CA GLN A 253 13.66 -2.54 25.48
C GLN A 253 12.59 -2.00 26.44
N ARG A 254 11.49 -2.74 26.67
CA ARG A 254 10.33 -2.31 27.47
C ARG A 254 9.86 -0.91 27.08
N LEU A 255 9.89 -0.60 25.79
CA LEU A 255 9.27 0.61 25.31
C LEU A 255 7.78 0.51 25.63
N ALA A 256 7.15 1.60 26.08
CA ALA A 256 5.73 1.58 26.37
C ALA A 256 4.96 1.34 25.06
N ASP A 257 4.64 0.08 24.79
CA ASP A 257 3.99 -0.28 23.56
C ASP A 257 2.56 0.25 23.54
N MET A 258 2.24 0.85 22.40
CA MET A 258 0.91 1.35 22.14
C MET A 258 0.08 0.22 21.59
N CYS A 259 -0.64 -0.44 22.49
CA CYS A 259 -1.65 -1.39 22.12
C CYS A 259 -2.99 -0.67 22.05
N SER A 260 -3.72 -0.85 20.95
CA SER A 260 -5.12 -0.46 20.95
C SER A 260 -5.88 -1.32 21.96
N ALA A 261 -7.08 -0.89 22.38
CA ALA A 261 -7.98 -1.66 23.25
C ALA A 261 -8.35 -3.06 22.73
N ARG A 262 -7.81 -3.49 21.58
CA ARG A 262 -8.05 -4.76 20.88
C ARG A 262 -6.78 -5.61 20.67
N GLY A 263 -5.69 -5.36 21.39
CA GLY A 263 -4.52 -6.23 21.34
C GLY A 263 -3.64 -6.07 20.09
N LYS A 264 -3.77 -4.97 19.32
CA LYS A 264 -2.96 -4.76 18.10
C LYS A 264 -1.68 -4.00 18.41
N GLN A 265 -0.54 -4.61 18.09
CA GLN A 265 0.79 -4.00 18.17
C GLN A 265 0.84 -2.68 17.39
N TYR A 266 1.55 -1.70 17.96
CA TYR A 266 1.74 -0.35 17.42
C TYR A 266 0.47 0.31 16.89
N ASN A 267 -0.66 0.05 17.53
CA ASN A 267 -1.92 0.68 17.12
C ASN A 267 -2.37 0.38 15.68
N ALA A 268 -2.02 -0.79 15.14
CA ALA A 268 -2.17 -1.14 13.73
C ALA A 268 -1.30 -0.33 12.74
N ALA A 269 -0.36 0.48 13.21
CA ALA A 269 0.70 1.05 12.39
C ALA A 269 1.69 -0.01 11.91
N GLN A 270 2.42 0.28 10.83
CA GLN A 270 3.47 -0.59 10.30
C GLN A 270 4.86 0.08 10.31
N PRO A 271 5.43 0.35 11.50
CA PRO A 271 6.62 1.19 11.63
C PRO A 271 7.91 0.56 11.11
N ARG A 272 7.92 -0.75 10.88
CA ARG A 272 9.11 -1.49 10.44
C ARG A 272 9.24 -1.55 8.91
N ILE A 273 8.23 -1.11 8.16
CA ILE A 273 8.19 -1.27 6.70
C ILE A 273 9.06 -0.25 5.95
N HIS A 274 9.29 0.95 6.52
CA HIS A 274 10.13 1.98 5.91
C HIS A 274 11.37 2.34 6.75
N TYR A 275 12.27 1.36 6.99
CA TYR A 275 13.52 1.55 7.71
C TYR A 275 13.33 2.16 9.11
N GLU A 276 12.54 1.52 9.98
CA GLU A 276 12.24 2.01 11.35
C GLU A 276 11.56 3.40 11.38
N GLY A 277 10.77 3.67 10.35
CA GLY A 277 9.95 4.87 10.25
C GLY A 277 8.71 4.62 9.40
N CYS A 278 7.87 5.63 9.30
CA CYS A 278 6.67 5.62 8.48
C CYS A 278 6.52 6.93 7.72
N ASN A 279 5.80 6.86 6.61
CA ASN A 279 5.32 8.06 5.94
C ASN A 279 4.08 8.58 6.68
N VAL A 280 4.04 9.90 6.86
CA VAL A 280 2.94 10.61 7.51
C VAL A 280 2.42 11.65 6.54
N GLY A 281 1.17 11.52 6.15
CA GLY A 281 0.43 12.48 5.33
C GLY A 281 -0.28 13.46 6.24
N LEU A 282 0.05 14.73 6.10
CA LEU A 282 -0.52 15.82 6.86
C LEU A 282 -1.79 16.34 6.19
N LEU A 283 -2.67 16.99 6.95
CA LEU A 283 -3.96 17.48 6.41
C LEU A 283 -3.81 18.60 5.37
N ASP A 284 -2.64 19.22 5.25
CA ASP A 284 -2.32 20.17 4.18
C ASP A 284 -1.83 19.50 2.89
N GLY A 285 -1.74 18.16 2.87
CA GLY A 285 -1.28 17.37 1.73
C GLY A 285 0.23 17.13 1.67
N HIS A 286 1.01 17.67 2.59
CA HIS A 286 2.43 17.34 2.70
C HIS A 286 2.62 15.93 3.25
N VAL A 287 3.65 15.24 2.78
CA VAL A 287 4.05 13.94 3.30
C VAL A 287 5.44 14.05 3.88
N LYS A 288 5.62 13.59 5.11
CA LYS A 288 6.90 13.57 5.82
C LYS A 288 7.19 12.18 6.33
N ARG A 289 8.44 11.74 6.17
CA ARG A 289 8.92 10.54 6.84
C ARG A 289 9.30 10.90 8.27
N VAL A 290 8.80 10.14 9.23
CA VAL A 290 9.14 10.29 10.65
C VAL A 290 9.64 8.95 11.18
N THR A 291 10.61 8.98 12.09
CA THR A 291 11.05 7.75 12.76
C THR A 291 9.99 7.29 13.74
N PHE A 292 9.88 5.98 13.94
CA PHE A 292 8.92 5.43 14.90
C PHE A 292 9.20 5.94 16.32
N LYS A 293 10.48 5.97 16.71
CA LYS A 293 10.92 6.44 18.03
C LYS A 293 10.49 7.88 18.32
N GLU A 294 10.52 8.76 17.32
CA GLU A 294 10.09 10.15 17.48
C GLU A 294 8.56 10.28 17.50
N LEU A 295 7.87 9.60 16.58
CA LEU A 295 6.42 9.74 16.42
C LEU A 295 5.62 9.11 17.59
N TRP A 296 6.18 8.10 18.26
CA TRP A 296 5.58 7.43 19.42
C TRP A 296 6.27 7.78 20.75
N LYS A 297 7.09 8.83 20.79
CA LYS A 297 7.74 9.25 22.02
C LYS A 297 6.70 9.66 23.07
N ILE A 298 6.76 9.04 24.24
CA ILE A 298 5.87 9.29 25.38
C ILE A 298 6.61 10.11 26.44
N ASN A 299 5.95 11.14 26.99
CA ASN A 299 6.49 11.97 28.06
C ASN A 299 6.30 11.33 29.44
N LYS A 300 6.84 11.98 30.49
CA LYS A 300 6.68 11.54 31.90
C LYS A 300 5.22 11.50 32.38
N LEU A 301 4.30 12.16 31.68
CA LEU A 301 2.86 12.20 31.96
C LEU A 301 2.07 11.12 31.21
N ARG A 302 2.75 10.18 30.52
CA ARG A 302 2.14 9.12 29.69
C ARG A 302 1.33 9.65 28.50
N GLU A 303 1.78 10.75 27.89
CA GLU A 303 1.19 11.32 26.68
C GLU A 303 2.17 11.29 25.50
N ILE A 304 1.67 11.16 24.26
CA ILE A 304 2.52 11.29 23.08
C ILE A 304 3.01 12.74 22.89
N GLU A 305 4.31 12.93 22.79
CA GLU A 305 4.95 14.23 22.59
C GLU A 305 4.75 14.78 21.17
N HIS A 306 4.76 13.91 20.17
CA HIS A 306 4.77 14.31 18.77
C HIS A 306 3.51 15.08 18.36
N GLN A 307 3.69 16.27 17.78
CA GLN A 307 2.58 17.20 17.48
C GLN A 307 1.59 16.64 16.44
N TYR A 308 2.03 15.75 15.56
CA TYR A 308 1.19 15.17 14.49
C TYR A 308 -0.07 14.45 14.99
N TRP A 309 -0.07 13.99 16.24
CA TRP A 309 -1.25 13.37 16.85
C TRP A 309 -2.24 14.38 17.43
N LYS A 310 -1.81 15.62 17.69
CA LYS A 310 -2.61 16.64 18.39
C LYS A 310 -3.39 17.50 17.40
N ILE A 311 -4.69 17.70 17.68
CA ILE A 311 -5.52 18.65 16.93
C ILE A 311 -5.77 19.88 17.80
N LYS A 312 -5.34 21.05 17.33
CA LYS A 312 -5.65 22.34 17.94
C LYS A 312 -6.77 23.00 17.15
N LYS A 313 -7.94 23.13 17.77
CA LYS A 313 -9.05 23.92 17.21
C LYS A 313 -8.72 25.42 17.31
N ARG A 314 -9.27 26.21 16.38
CA ARG A 314 -9.23 27.67 16.45
C ARG A 314 -10.11 28.19 17.58
#